data_AF-A0AAU7FQZ5-F1
#
_entry.id   AF-A0AAU7FQZ5-F1
#
_cell.length_a   1.000
_cell.length_b   1.000
_cell.length_c   1.000
_cell.angle_alpha   90.00
_cell.angle_beta   90.00
_cell.angle_gamma   90.00
#
_symmetry.space_group_name_H-M   'P 1'
#
loop_
_entity.id
_entity.type
_entity.pdbx_description
1 polymer ?
#
loop_
_entity_poly.entity_id
_entity_poly.type
_entity_poly.pdbx_seq_one_letter_code
_entity_poly.pdbx_strand_id
1 'polypeptide(L)'
;MAVSPGQPATRPGGFATFDDIPNASYVRNELAVKMEWKPDIDRVITYEVKKPLPVKIGAVGPQVDKGANVYLPGGGSQVEMAVPPAERMNYLEVIDESLLKP
;
A
#
# COMPACT_ATOMS: atom_id res chain seq x y z
N MET A 1 -3.68 -3.66 -1.23
CA MET A 1 -2.33 -3.05 -1.11
C MET A 1 -1.74 -2.83 -2.49
N ALA A 2 -1.32 -1.61 -2.81
CA ALA A 2 -0.62 -1.32 -4.05
C ALA A 2 0.86 -1.77 -3.99
N VAL A 3 1.34 -2.46 -5.03
CA VAL A 3 2.71 -3.01 -5.09
C VAL A 3 3.41 -2.66 -6.39
N SER A 4 4.74 -2.82 -6.40
CA SER A 4 5.58 -2.52 -7.56
C SER A 4 5.81 -3.77 -8.42
N PRO A 5 6.18 -3.60 -9.71
CA PRO A 5 6.56 -4.71 -10.59
C PRO A 5 7.55 -5.67 -9.93
N GLY A 6 7.26 -6.97 -10.00
CA GLY A 6 8.14 -8.02 -9.47
C GLY A 6 8.13 -8.22 -7.95
N GLN A 7 7.42 -7.40 -7.16
CA GLN A 7 7.22 -7.63 -5.72
C GLN A 7 6.28 -8.84 -5.47
N PRO A 8 6.76 -9.97 -4.91
CA PRO A 8 5.90 -11.14 -4.74
C PRO A 8 4.70 -10.86 -3.82
N ALA A 9 3.54 -11.46 -4.12
CA ALA A 9 2.35 -11.36 -3.27
C ALA A 9 2.58 -11.86 -1.83
N THR A 10 3.51 -12.79 -1.66
CA THR A 10 3.95 -13.32 -0.36
C THR A 10 4.97 -12.43 0.36
N ARG A 11 5.27 -11.24 -0.17
CA ARG A 11 6.17 -10.26 0.46
C ARG A 11 5.48 -8.88 0.56
N PRO A 12 4.45 -8.75 1.42
CA PRO A 12 3.72 -7.50 1.59
C PRO A 12 4.60 -6.38 2.18
N GLY A 13 4.30 -5.15 1.77
CA GLY A 13 4.84 -3.93 2.37
C GLY A 13 4.36 -3.72 3.81
N GLY A 14 4.68 -2.57 4.41
CA GLY A 14 4.24 -2.24 5.78
C GLY A 14 2.87 -1.58 5.85
N PHE A 15 2.39 -1.04 4.73
CA PHE A 15 1.19 -0.21 4.66
C PHE A 15 0.16 -0.82 3.71
N ALA A 16 -1.09 -0.77 4.12
CA ALA A 16 -2.27 -1.13 3.31
C ALA A 16 -3.37 -0.09 3.52
N THR A 17 -4.51 -0.29 2.86
CA THR A 17 -5.73 0.50 3.05
C THR A 17 -6.93 -0.43 2.91
N PHE A 18 -8.06 -0.06 3.52
CA PHE A 18 -9.35 -0.70 3.28
C PHE A 18 -10.14 -0.02 2.15
N ASP A 19 -9.66 1.13 1.67
CA ASP A 19 -10.26 1.84 0.54
C ASP A 19 -10.01 1.08 -0.77
N ASP A 20 -10.91 1.29 -1.74
CA ASP A 20 -10.68 0.82 -3.11
C ASP A 20 -9.51 1.59 -3.75
N ILE A 21 -8.67 0.89 -4.48
CA ILE A 21 -7.52 1.47 -5.20
C ILE A 21 -7.82 1.35 -6.70
N PRO A 22 -8.52 2.33 -7.31
CA PRO A 22 -8.98 2.19 -8.68
C PRO A 22 -7.88 2.35 -9.74
N ASN A 23 -6.80 3.05 -9.40
CA ASN A 23 -5.70 3.38 -10.31
C ASN A 23 -4.45 3.89 -9.55
N ALA A 24 -3.34 4.04 -10.26
CA ALA A 24 -2.08 4.54 -9.69
C ALA A 24 -2.18 5.99 -9.17
N SER A 25 -3.02 6.83 -9.80
CA SER A 25 -3.21 8.23 -9.38
C SER A 25 -3.77 8.32 -7.95
N TYR A 26 -4.73 7.46 -7.59
CA TYR A 26 -5.24 7.34 -6.23
C TYR A 26 -4.12 7.01 -5.23
N VAL A 27 -3.22 6.09 -5.58
CA VAL A 27 -2.08 5.72 -4.71
C VAL A 27 -1.14 6.90 -4.47
N ARG A 28 -0.97 7.79 -5.46
CA ARG A 28 -0.15 9.00 -5.30
C ARG A 28 -0.87 10.07 -4.50
N ASN A 29 -2.12 10.37 -4.83
CA ASN A 29 -2.82 11.52 -4.29
C ASN A 29 -3.40 11.24 -2.90
N GLU A 30 -4.10 10.12 -2.73
CA GLU A 30 -4.85 9.81 -1.51
C GLU A 30 -4.01 9.01 -0.51
N LEU A 31 -3.13 8.13 -1.01
CA LEU A 31 -2.24 7.32 -0.18
C LEU A 31 -0.82 7.90 -0.05
N ALA A 32 -0.56 9.06 -0.67
CA ALA A 32 0.69 9.82 -0.58
C ALA A 32 1.97 8.99 -0.81
N VAL A 33 1.91 7.95 -1.64
CA VAL A 33 3.06 7.10 -1.94
C VAL A 33 3.98 7.80 -2.92
N LYS A 34 5.15 8.20 -2.44
CA LYS A 34 6.18 8.88 -3.24
C LYS A 34 6.68 8.02 -4.41
N MET A 35 6.96 8.66 -5.55
CA MET A 35 7.64 8.07 -6.70
C MET A 35 9.01 7.52 -6.31
N GLU A 36 9.73 8.22 -5.43
CA GLU A 36 11.02 7.78 -4.90
C GLU A 36 10.95 6.41 -4.21
N TRP A 37 9.84 6.10 -3.52
CA TRP A 37 9.67 4.82 -2.82
C TRP A 37 9.21 3.70 -3.74
N LYS A 38 8.35 4.05 -4.69
CA LYS A 38 7.76 3.14 -5.66
C LYS A 38 7.69 3.88 -6.99
N PRO A 39 8.71 3.75 -7.87
CA PRO A 39 8.69 4.42 -9.17
C PRO A 39 7.47 3.97 -9.98
N ASP A 40 7.26 2.66 -10.01
CA ASP A 40 6.15 2.02 -10.70
C ASP A 40 5.24 1.25 -9.73
N ILE A 41 3.95 1.22 -10.08
CA ILE A 41 2.88 0.50 -9.39
C ILE A 41 2.02 -0.15 -10.46
N ASP A 42 1.91 -1.47 -10.45
CA ASP A 42 1.27 -2.21 -11.54
C ASP A 42 0.08 -3.07 -11.09
N ARG A 43 -0.04 -3.32 -9.79
CA ARG A 43 -1.11 -4.17 -9.26
C ARG A 43 -1.48 -3.86 -7.83
N VAL A 44 -2.68 -4.32 -7.47
CA VAL A 44 -3.21 -4.36 -6.12
C VAL A 44 -3.30 -5.80 -5.69
N ILE A 45 -2.81 -6.08 -4.49
CA ILE A 45 -2.95 -7.37 -3.84
C ILE A 45 -3.92 -7.22 -2.68
N THR A 46 -4.95 -8.03 -2.68
CA THR A 46 -5.95 -8.08 -1.61
C THR A 46 -5.59 -9.21 -0.67
N TYR A 47 -5.52 -8.88 0.62
CA TYR A 47 -5.18 -9.82 1.67
C TYR A 47 -6.34 -9.98 2.64
N GLU A 48 -6.55 -11.21 3.09
CA GLU A 48 -7.41 -11.51 4.23
C GLU A 48 -6.56 -11.71 5.50
N VAL A 49 -7.06 -11.22 6.63
CA VAL A 49 -6.43 -11.39 7.95
C VAL A 49 -6.92 -12.69 8.58
N LYS A 50 -6.04 -13.70 8.67
CA LYS A 50 -6.37 -15.03 9.22
C LYS A 50 -6.38 -15.10 10.75
N LYS A 51 -5.68 -14.17 11.42
CA LYS A 51 -5.59 -14.09 12.88
C LYS A 51 -5.31 -12.65 13.31
N PRO A 52 -5.58 -12.26 14.57
CA PRO A 52 -5.39 -10.89 15.02
C PRO A 52 -4.01 -10.34 14.65
N LEU A 53 -3.99 -9.26 13.86
CA LEU A 53 -2.80 -8.59 13.37
C LEU A 53 -2.67 -7.24 14.09
N PRO A 54 -1.59 -6.99 14.85
CA PRO A 54 -1.32 -5.67 15.41
C PRO A 54 -1.15 -4.62 14.32
N VAL A 55 -2.00 -3.58 14.36
CA VAL A 55 -2.00 -2.50 13.36
C VAL A 55 -2.19 -1.13 14.02
N LYS A 56 -1.75 -0.09 13.32
CA LYS A 56 -2.25 1.27 13.53
C LYS A 56 -3.11 1.66 12.34
N ILE A 57 -4.25 2.28 12.61
CA ILE A 57 -5.18 2.73 11.57
C ILE A 57 -5.36 4.23 11.72
N GLY A 58 -5.38 4.95 10.60
CA GLY A 58 -5.58 6.39 10.58
C GLY A 58 -5.62 6.94 9.16
N ALA A 59 -5.76 8.26 9.04
CA ALA A 59 -5.64 8.94 7.76
C ALA A 59 -4.17 9.07 7.35
N VAL A 60 -3.90 8.97 6.06
CA VAL A 60 -2.61 9.29 5.46
C VAL A 60 -2.37 10.79 5.54
N GLY A 61 -1.26 11.19 6.17
CA GLY A 61 -0.84 12.59 6.17
C GLY A 61 -0.16 13.01 4.86
N PRO A 62 -0.17 14.30 4.52
CA PRO A 62 0.45 14.81 3.30
C PRO A 62 1.95 14.53 3.24
N GLN A 63 2.47 14.33 2.03
CA GLN A 63 3.89 14.08 1.76
C GLN A 63 4.44 15.06 0.72
N VAL A 64 5.73 15.40 0.85
CA VAL A 64 6.47 16.13 -0.19
C VAL A 64 7.41 15.15 -0.87
N ASP A 65 7.16 14.87 -2.15
CA ASP A 65 8.08 14.10 -2.99
C ASP A 65 9.13 15.00 -3.62
N LYS A 66 10.28 15.10 -2.95
CA LYS A 66 11.42 15.88 -3.42
C LYS A 66 11.99 15.36 -4.74
N GLY A 67 11.93 14.04 -4.98
CA GLY A 67 12.49 13.43 -6.19
C GLY A 67 11.68 13.78 -7.44
N ALA A 68 10.36 13.84 -7.29
CA ALA A 68 9.43 14.23 -8.36
C ALA A 68 9.00 15.72 -8.29
N ASN A 69 9.50 16.46 -7.31
CA ASN A 69 9.11 17.85 -7.02
C ASN A 69 7.58 18.07 -6.97
N VAL A 70 6.87 17.20 -6.26
CA VAL A 70 5.41 17.23 -6.17
C VAL A 70 4.93 17.14 -4.72
N TYR A 71 3.81 17.81 -4.43
CA TYR A 71 3.08 17.70 -3.18
C TYR A 71 1.97 16.64 -3.31
N LEU A 72 1.95 15.67 -2.40
CA LEU A 72 0.96 14.61 -2.33
C LEU A 72 0.04 14.88 -1.14
N PRO A 73 -1.25 15.18 -1.36
CA PRO A 73 -2.14 15.65 -0.30
C PRO A 73 -2.45 14.61 0.77
N GLY A 74 -2.44 13.32 0.42
CA GLY A 74 -2.92 12.26 1.31
C GLY A 74 -4.42 12.40 1.58
N GLY A 75 -4.87 11.89 2.73
CA GLY A 75 -6.27 11.96 3.17
C GLY A 75 -7.02 10.63 3.09
N GLY A 76 -6.53 9.66 2.31
CA GLY A 76 -7.05 8.29 2.31
C GLY A 76 -6.80 7.57 3.63
N SER A 77 -7.43 6.42 3.84
CA SER A 77 -7.17 5.59 5.00
C SER A 77 -5.89 4.77 4.84
N GLN A 78 -5.19 4.52 5.94
CA GLN A 78 -4.05 3.62 5.99
C GLN A 78 -4.13 2.66 7.17
N VAL A 79 -3.54 1.50 6.95
CA VAL A 79 -3.22 0.47 7.94
C VAL A 79 -1.72 0.29 7.95
N GLU A 80 -1.05 0.62 9.05
CA GLU A 80 0.36 0.29 9.29
C GLU A 80 0.42 -1.02 10.08
N MET A 81 1.05 -2.05 9.50
CA MET A 81 1.28 -3.32 10.19
C MET A 81 2.42 -3.20 11.19
N ALA A 82 2.11 -3.36 12.49
CA ALA A 82 3.06 -3.25 13.58
C ALA A 82 3.79 -4.58 13.87
N VAL A 83 4.17 -5.30 12.81
CA VAL A 83 4.93 -6.57 12.89
C VAL A 83 6.09 -6.57 11.88
N PRO A 84 7.17 -7.33 12.14
CA PRO A 84 8.31 -7.42 11.22
C PRO A 84 7.92 -7.90 9.81
N PRO A 85 8.60 -7.45 8.74
CA PRO A 85 8.30 -7.86 7.37
C PRO A 85 8.24 -9.37 7.15
N ALA A 86 9.15 -10.12 7.78
CA ALA A 86 9.24 -11.57 7.68
C ALA A 86 8.03 -12.30 8.29
N GLU A 87 7.28 -11.64 9.19
CA GLU A 87 6.17 -12.26 9.92
C GLU A 87 4.81 -11.93 9.34
N ARG A 88 4.69 -10.95 8.43
CA ARG A 88 3.38 -10.46 7.93
C ARG A 88 2.52 -11.57 7.33
N MET A 89 3.12 -12.49 6.58
CA MET A 89 2.39 -13.63 5.98
C MET A 89 1.92 -14.68 7.01
N ASN A 90 2.41 -14.63 8.26
CA ASN A 90 1.85 -15.46 9.33
C ASN A 90 0.43 -15.01 9.72
N TYR A 91 0.05 -13.79 9.34
CA TYR A 91 -1.25 -13.17 9.63
C TYR A 91 -2.12 -13.01 8.39
N LEU A 92 -1.51 -12.98 7.20
CA LEU A 92 -2.18 -12.66 5.94
C LEU A 92 -2.29 -13.87 5.02
N GLU A 93 -3.36 -13.87 4.23
CA GLU A 93 -3.55 -14.75 3.08
C GLU A 93 -3.86 -13.90 1.84
N VAL A 94 -3.31 -14.28 0.69
CA VAL A 94 -3.60 -13.60 -0.57
C VAL A 94 -4.92 -14.14 -1.09
N ILE A 95 -5.89 -13.26 -1.33
CA ILE A 95 -7.21 -13.65 -1.85
C ILE A 95 -7.50 -13.11 -3.25
N ASP A 96 -6.77 -12.07 -3.68
CA ASP A 96 -6.86 -11.54 -5.05
C ASP A 96 -5.57 -10.81 -5.44
N GLU A 97 -5.29 -10.80 -6.75
CA GLU A 97 -4.24 -10.00 -7.37
C GLU A 97 -4.79 -9.44 -8.68
N SER A 98 -4.93 -8.11 -8.74
CA SER A 98 -5.53 -7.41 -9.86
C SER A 98 -4.60 -6.34 -10.42
N LEU A 99 -4.48 -6.29 -11.75
CA LEU A 99 -3.70 -5.25 -12.42
C LEU A 99 -4.35 -3.89 -12.22
N LEU A 100 -3.54 -2.90 -11.88
CA LEU A 100 -3.98 -1.51 -11.85
C LEU A 100 -4.19 -1.03 -13.26
N LYS A 101 -5.31 -0.36 -13.47
CA LYS A 101 -5.55 0.36 -14.71
C LYS A 101 -4.57 1.55 -14.78
N PRO A 102 -4.06 1.88 -15.98
CA PRO A 102 -3.27 3.08 -16.22
C PRO A 102 -3.94 4.34 -15.66
#